data_AF-A0A379XW04-F1
#
_entry.id   AF-A0A379XW04-F1
#
_cell.length_a   1.000
_cell.length_b   1.000
_cell.length_c   1.000
_cell.angle_alpha   90.00
_cell.angle_beta   90.00
_cell.angle_gamma   90.00
#
_symmetry.space_group_name_H-M   'P 1'
#
loop_
_entity.id
_entity.type
_entity.pdbx_description
1 polymer ?
#
loop_
_entity_poly.entity_id
_entity_poly.type
_entity_poly.pdbx_seq_one_letter_code
_entity_poly.pdbx_strand_id
1 'polypeptide(L)'
;MITIVDDKSGREVLKQTVTVGVDGNWSVTPNILPDGIYTINVVATDVAGNIAQTQERFTIDTVTIDPTIRLSDPSIDDLHEATSLRPEFKGFAEAFSTIMIQWMGKWLAPQTQMPMANGVGRRHQY
;
A
#
# COMPACT_ATOMS: atom_id res chain seq x y z
N MET A 1 -8.55 16.28 -22.62
CA MET A 1 -9.01 16.70 -21.28
C MET A 1 -8.74 15.58 -20.30
N ILE A 2 -8.25 15.91 -19.12
CA ILE A 2 -8.01 14.98 -18.02
C ILE A 2 -8.80 15.48 -16.81
N THR A 3 -9.51 14.58 -16.13
CA THR A 3 -10.14 14.86 -14.83
C THR A 3 -9.77 13.81 -13.81
N ILE A 4 -9.65 14.21 -12.54
CA ILE A 4 -9.53 13.29 -11.41
C ILE A 4 -10.70 13.55 -10.49
N VAL A 5 -11.39 12.48 -10.08
CA VAL A 5 -12.52 12.52 -9.16
C VAL A 5 -12.17 11.74 -7.90
N ASP A 6 -12.46 12.33 -6.74
CA ASP A 6 -12.45 11.62 -5.45
C ASP A 6 -13.67 10.70 -5.40
N ASP A 7 -13.44 9.38 -5.33
CA ASP A 7 -14.51 8.38 -5.36
C ASP A 7 -15.44 8.48 -4.14
N LYS A 8 -14.95 8.99 -3.00
CA LYS A 8 -15.74 9.10 -1.77
C LYS A 8 -16.73 10.24 -1.85
N SER A 9 -16.30 11.39 -2.35
CA SER A 9 -17.13 12.60 -2.41
C SER A 9 -17.81 12.81 -3.76
N GLY A 10 -17.35 12.13 -4.81
CA GLY A 10 -17.73 12.40 -6.20
C GLY A 10 -17.21 13.74 -6.74
N ARG A 11 -16.35 14.42 -5.98
CA ARG A 11 -15.85 15.76 -6.33
C ARG A 11 -14.71 15.65 -7.33
N GLU A 12 -14.77 16.48 -8.38
CA GLU A 12 -13.63 16.73 -9.26
C GLU A 12 -12.54 17.49 -8.48
N VAL A 13 -11.36 16.86 -8.36
CA VAL A 13 -10.18 17.40 -7.68
C VAL A 13 -9.12 17.91 -8.66
N LEU A 14 -9.21 17.51 -9.92
CA LEU A 14 -8.40 18.02 -11.03
C LEU A 14 -9.23 18.08 -12.31
N LYS A 15 -9.04 19.15 -13.08
CA LYS A 15 -9.46 19.24 -14.48
C LYS A 15 -8.47 20.03 -15.29
N GLN A 16 -7.92 19.43 -16.32
CA GLN A 16 -6.85 20.03 -17.10
C GLN A 16 -6.90 19.59 -18.57
N THR A 17 -6.61 20.54 -19.47
CA THR A 17 -6.28 20.23 -20.86
C THR A 17 -4.78 20.11 -20.99
N VAL A 18 -4.32 18.99 -21.54
CA VAL A 18 -2.91 18.73 -21.85
C VAL A 18 -2.79 18.60 -23.36
N THR A 19 -1.78 19.26 -23.94
CA THR A 19 -1.42 19.08 -25.34
C THR A 19 -0.52 17.86 -25.47
N VAL A 20 -0.90 16.92 -26.33
CA VAL A 20 -0.09 15.73 -26.61
C VAL A 20 1.15 16.14 -27.41
N GLY A 21 2.31 15.62 -27.03
CA GLY A 21 3.57 15.84 -27.73
C GLY A 21 3.57 15.29 -29.15
N VAL A 22 4.50 15.75 -29.98
CA VAL A 22 4.66 15.27 -31.38
C VAL A 22 5.00 13.79 -31.48
N ASP A 23 5.50 13.21 -30.40
CA ASP A 23 5.82 11.79 -30.21
C ASP A 23 4.63 10.98 -29.65
N GLY A 24 3.48 11.62 -29.42
CA GLY A 24 2.28 10.99 -28.84
C GLY A 24 2.28 10.91 -27.31
N ASN A 25 3.32 11.40 -26.64
CA ASN A 25 3.42 11.34 -25.17
C ASN A 25 2.68 12.50 -24.50
N TRP A 26 2.15 12.24 -23.32
CA TRP A 26 1.55 13.24 -22.43
C TRP A 26 1.76 12.83 -20.99
N SER A 27 1.80 13.81 -20.08
CA SER A 27 1.90 13.58 -18.64
C SER A 27 1.10 14.62 -17.89
N VAL A 28 0.57 14.24 -16.73
CA VAL A 28 -0.08 15.14 -15.80
C VAL A 28 0.38 14.80 -14.39
N THR A 29 0.62 15.82 -13.58
CA THR A 29 0.93 15.64 -12.16
C THR A 29 -0.08 16.49 -11.39
N PRO A 30 -1.01 15.87 -10.64
CA PRO A 30 -1.90 16.65 -9.78
C PRO A 30 -1.11 17.34 -8.67
N ASN A 31 -1.74 18.34 -8.04
CA ASN A 31 -1.26 18.82 -6.74
C ASN A 31 -1.41 17.73 -5.67
N ILE A 32 -1.04 18.05 -4.43
CA ILE A 32 -1.22 17.14 -3.30
C ILE A 32 -2.69 16.72 -3.20
N LEU A 33 -2.90 15.41 -3.27
CA LEU A 33 -4.17 14.74 -3.02
C LEU A 33 -4.04 14.00 -1.69
N PRO A 34 -5.01 14.13 -0.76
CA PRO A 34 -5.03 13.34 0.46
C PRO A 34 -5.12 11.82 0.18
N ASP A 35 -4.83 11.02 1.21
CA ASP A 35 -5.06 9.59 1.14
C ASP A 35 -6.53 9.27 0.83
N GLY A 36 -6.73 8.33 -0.10
CA GLY A 36 -8.06 8.06 -0.64
C GLY A 36 -8.04 7.26 -1.93
N ILE A 37 -9.23 7.05 -2.48
CA ILE A 37 -9.44 6.35 -3.73
C ILE A 37 -9.93 7.35 -4.78
N TYR A 38 -9.34 7.29 -5.96
CA TYR A 38 -9.57 8.23 -7.04
C TYR A 38 -9.76 7.52 -8.37
N THR A 39 -10.48 8.17 -9.27
CA THR A 39 -10.59 7.77 -10.67
C THR A 39 -10.07 8.89 -11.57
N ILE A 40 -9.05 8.60 -12.37
CA ILE A 40 -8.59 9.48 -13.45
C ILE A 40 -9.36 9.15 -14.74
N ASN A 41 -9.88 10.17 -15.42
CA ASN A 41 -10.53 10.05 -16.72
C ASN A 41 -9.74 10.84 -17.76
N VAL A 42 -9.51 10.24 -18.91
CA VAL A 42 -8.77 10.84 -20.02
C VAL A 42 -9.67 10.85 -21.25
N VAL A 43 -9.81 12.02 -21.86
CA VAL A 43 -10.54 12.24 -23.11
C VAL A 43 -9.60 12.84 -24.14
N ALA A 44 -9.40 12.14 -25.24
CA ALA A 44 -8.64 12.60 -26.40
C ALA A 44 -9.60 12.98 -27.53
N THR A 45 -9.27 14.05 -28.26
CA THR A 45 -10.00 14.49 -29.44
C THR A 45 -8.99 14.79 -30.54
N ASP A 46 -9.12 14.15 -31.70
CA ASP A 46 -8.22 14.40 -32.83
C ASP A 46 -8.64 15.62 -33.65
N VAL A 47 -7.86 15.97 -34.67
CA VAL A 47 -8.10 17.13 -35.55
C VAL A 47 -9.41 16.98 -36.36
N ALA A 48 -9.82 15.76 -36.66
CA ALA A 48 -11.08 15.48 -37.35
C ALA A 48 -12.29 15.51 -36.40
N GLY A 49 -12.07 15.62 -35.09
CA GLY A 49 -13.10 15.65 -34.06
C GLY A 49 -13.50 14.27 -33.51
N ASN A 50 -12.77 13.20 -33.83
CA ASN A 50 -13.04 11.88 -33.24
C ASN A 50 -12.66 11.90 -31.76
N ILE A 51 -13.51 11.30 -30.91
CA ILE A 51 -13.31 11.28 -29.45
C ILE A 51 -13.03 9.86 -28.99
N ALA A 52 -12.00 9.71 -28.14
CA ALA A 52 -11.69 8.48 -27.42
C ALA A 52 -11.56 8.75 -25.92
N GLN A 53 -11.94 7.78 -25.09
CA GLN A 53 -11.96 7.93 -23.64
C GLN A 53 -11.41 6.69 -22.93
N THR A 54 -10.75 6.89 -21.79
CA THR A 54 -10.32 5.83 -20.88
C THR A 54 -10.35 6.33 -19.44
N GLN A 55 -10.38 5.41 -18.49
CA GLN A 55 -10.30 5.70 -17.06
C GLN A 55 -9.46 4.67 -16.32
N GLU A 56 -8.87 5.08 -15.21
CA GLU A 56 -8.13 4.21 -14.31
C GLU A 56 -8.40 4.59 -12.85
N ARG A 57 -8.53 3.57 -12.00
CA ARG A 57 -8.73 3.76 -10.56
C ARG A 57 -7.41 3.58 -9.84
N PHE A 58 -7.09 4.48 -8.91
CA PHE A 58 -5.87 4.42 -8.12
C PHE A 58 -6.13 4.82 -6.67
N THR A 59 -5.19 4.44 -5.80
CA THR A 59 -5.23 4.75 -4.37
C THR A 59 -4.01 5.54 -3.98
N ILE A 60 -4.21 6.52 -3.11
CA ILE A 60 -3.13 7.20 -2.39
C ILE A 60 -3.19 6.70 -0.95
N ASP A 61 -2.08 6.12 -0.51
CA ASP A 61 -1.90 5.61 0.83
C ASP A 61 -0.50 6.00 1.29
N THR A 62 -0.42 6.93 2.22
CA THR A 62 0.83 7.50 2.75
C THR A 62 1.03 7.20 4.22
N VAL A 63 0.09 6.49 4.84
CA VAL A 63 0.10 6.14 6.26
C VAL A 63 0.57 4.70 6.41
N THR A 64 1.71 4.51 7.07
CA THR A 64 2.17 3.19 7.55
C THR A 64 1.98 3.07 9.05
N ILE A 65 1.92 1.83 9.55
CA ILE A 65 1.93 1.53 10.99
C ILE A 65 3.37 1.20 11.44
N ASP A 66 3.80 1.77 12.57
CA ASP A 66 5.09 1.43 13.18
C ASP A 66 5.13 -0.07 13.54
N PRO A 67 6.18 -0.80 13.13
CA PRO A 67 6.29 -2.20 13.48
C PRO A 67 6.52 -2.37 14.99
N THR A 68 5.88 -3.37 15.58
CA THR A 68 6.16 -3.81 16.95
C THR A 68 6.98 -5.08 16.92
N ILE A 69 7.78 -5.29 17.97
CA ILE A 69 8.53 -6.53 18.16
C ILE A 69 8.57 -6.87 19.65
N ARG A 70 8.36 -8.13 19.98
CA ARG A 70 8.49 -8.70 21.32
C ARG A 70 9.09 -10.09 21.23
N LEU A 71 9.92 -10.44 22.19
CA LEU A 71 10.32 -11.82 22.44
C LEU A 71 9.08 -12.59 22.93
N SER A 72 8.74 -13.71 22.29
CA SER A 72 7.57 -14.53 22.70
C SER A 72 7.92 -15.61 23.72
N ASP A 73 9.21 -15.80 24.01
CA ASP A 73 9.68 -16.68 25.06
C ASP A 73 9.18 -16.14 26.42
N PRO A 74 8.51 -16.95 27.26
CA PRO A 74 8.14 -16.53 28.60
C PRO A 74 9.42 -16.26 29.43
N SER A 75 9.80 -14.99 29.54
CA SER A 75 10.75 -14.55 30.57
C SER A 75 10.18 -14.95 31.91
N ILE A 76 10.97 -15.63 32.74
CA ILE A 76 10.56 -16.04 34.10
C ILE A 76 10.42 -14.81 35.03
N ASP A 77 10.86 -13.62 34.58
CA ASP A 77 11.14 -12.47 35.43
C ASP A 77 11.06 -11.07 34.76
N ASP A 78 10.46 -10.93 33.57
CA ASP A 78 10.40 -9.65 32.82
C ASP A 78 11.78 -9.01 32.48
N LEU A 79 12.90 -9.76 32.58
CA LEU A 79 14.25 -9.24 32.31
C LEU A 79 14.65 -9.23 30.82
N HIS A 80 13.72 -9.51 29.90
CA HIS A 80 13.99 -9.66 28.46
C HIS A 80 15.01 -10.77 28.13
N GLU A 81 15.06 -11.82 28.93
CA GLU A 81 15.94 -12.96 28.71
C GLU A 81 15.23 -14.05 27.88
N ALA A 82 15.94 -14.64 26.92
CA ALA A 82 15.48 -15.84 26.22
C ALA A 82 15.99 -17.08 26.96
N THR A 83 15.09 -18.04 27.20
CA THR A 83 15.44 -19.34 27.79
C THR A 83 15.75 -20.38 26.71
N SER A 84 15.46 -20.06 25.44
CA SER A 84 15.74 -20.86 24.26
C SER A 84 16.93 -20.33 23.44
N LEU A 85 17.77 -21.24 22.92
CA LEU A 85 18.79 -20.93 21.90
C LEU A 85 18.19 -20.59 20.52
N ARG A 86 16.87 -20.73 20.38
CA ARG A 86 16.08 -20.34 19.21
C ARG A 86 14.88 -19.51 19.67
N PRO A 87 15.12 -18.26 20.10
CA PRO A 87 14.03 -17.39 20.52
C PRO A 87 13.11 -17.10 19.34
N GLU A 88 11.82 -17.01 19.63
CA GLU A 88 10.83 -16.52 18.67
C GLU A 88 10.52 -15.05 18.99
N PHE A 89 10.44 -14.24 17.93
CA PHE A 89 10.01 -12.84 18.03
C PHE A 89 8.69 -12.68 17.29
N LYS A 90 7.76 -11.95 17.88
CA LYS A 90 6.44 -11.66 17.32
C LYS A 90 6.18 -10.16 17.32
N GLY A 91 5.32 -9.75 16.40
CA GLY A 91 5.06 -8.34 16.16
C GLY A 91 3.90 -8.14 15.19
N PHE A 92 3.47 -6.89 15.12
CA PHE A 92 2.55 -6.37 14.12
C PHE A 92 3.28 -5.36 13.26
N ALA A 93 2.97 -5.32 11.97
CA ALA A 93 3.36 -4.28 11.03
C ALA A 93 2.18 -4.00 10.10
N GLU A 94 2.32 -3.00 9.24
CA GLU A 94 1.35 -2.78 8.17
C GLU A 94 1.18 -4.03 7.29
N ALA A 95 -0.06 -4.35 6.92
CA ALA A 95 -0.34 -5.49 6.05
C ALA A 95 0.38 -5.33 4.70
N PHE A 96 0.89 -6.43 4.15
CA PHE A 96 1.65 -6.45 2.89
C PHE A 96 2.98 -5.68 2.91
N SER A 97 3.36 -5.06 4.04
CA SER A 97 4.70 -4.52 4.24
C SER A 97 5.74 -5.64 4.38
N THR A 98 7.02 -5.26 4.26
CA THR A 98 8.15 -6.18 4.40
C THR A 98 8.89 -5.92 5.71
N ILE A 99 9.11 -6.95 6.53
CA ILE A 99 9.91 -6.83 7.76
C ILE A 99 11.37 -7.19 7.45
N MET A 100 12.28 -6.27 7.79
CA MET A 100 13.73 -6.49 7.75
C MET A 100 14.27 -6.64 9.17
N ILE A 101 14.88 -7.79 9.47
CA ILE A 101 15.53 -8.04 10.76
C ILE A 101 17.03 -7.84 10.60
N GLN A 102 17.64 -7.05 11.47
CA GLN A 102 19.08 -6.89 11.54
C GLN A 102 19.64 -7.72 12.70
N TRP A 103 20.66 -8.54 12.44
CA TRP A 103 21.37 -9.29 13.46
C TRP A 103 22.86 -9.00 13.38
N MET A 104 23.46 -8.52 14.48
CA MET A 104 24.89 -8.16 14.55
C MET A 104 25.35 -7.26 13.39
N GLY A 105 24.51 -6.29 13.01
CA GLY A 105 24.79 -5.35 11.92
C GLY A 105 24.49 -5.88 10.50
N LYS A 106 24.18 -7.17 10.33
CA LYS A 106 23.81 -7.75 9.04
C LYS A 106 22.30 -7.86 8.88
N TRP A 107 21.78 -7.44 7.73
CA TRP A 107 20.39 -7.65 7.36
C TRP A 107 20.12 -9.13 7.04
N LEU A 108 19.14 -9.72 7.72
CA LEU A 108 18.57 -11.01 7.38
C LEU A 108 17.57 -10.83 6.23
N ALA A 109 17.33 -11.91 5.47
CA ALA A 109 16.41 -11.87 4.34
C ALA A 109 15.01 -11.42 4.79
N PRO A 110 14.34 -10.57 4.00
CA PRO A 110 13.04 -10.02 4.37
C PRO A 110 12.02 -11.15 4.61
N GLN A 111 11.23 -11.02 5.68
CA GLN A 111 10.14 -11.93 5.97
C GLN A 111 8.83 -11.28 5.51
N THR A 112 8.09 -11.93 4.61
CA THR A 112 6.76 -11.49 4.20
C THR A 112 5.74 -11.97 5.23
N GLN A 113 5.07 -11.05 5.93
CA GLN A 113 3.93 -11.41 6.77
C GLN A 113 2.72 -11.68 5.86
N MET A 114 2.31 -12.95 5.74
CA MET A 114 1.05 -13.28 5.06
C MET A 114 -0.14 -12.68 5.83
N PRO A 115 -1.13 -12.06 5.18
CA PRO A 115 -2.29 -11.55 5.88
C PRO A 115 -3.00 -12.71 6.60
N MET A 116 -3.25 -12.54 7.90
CA MET A 116 -4.03 -13.52 8.65
C MET A 116 -5.44 -13.55 8.05
N ALA A 117 -5.82 -14.69 7.45
CA ALA A 117 -7.17 -14.88 6.94
C ALA A 117 -8.16 -14.80 8.12
N ASN A 118 -9.08 -13.83 8.07
CA ASN A 118 -10.15 -13.69 9.05
C ASN A 118 -11.15 -14.87 8.94
N GLY A 119 -10.97 -15.87 9.81
CA GLY A 119 -12.02 -16.68 10.44
C GLY A 119 -12.74 -17.77 9.62
N VAL A 120 -12.74 -19.01 10.14
CA VAL A 120 -13.93 -19.75 10.67
C VAL A 120 -13.63 -21.26 10.66
N GLY A 121 -13.50 -21.83 11.86
CA GLY A 121 -13.95 -23.17 12.27
C GLY A 121 -13.43 -24.43 11.55
N ARG A 122 -12.78 -25.32 12.31
CA ARG A 122 -13.36 -26.64 12.64
C ARG A 122 -12.58 -27.29 13.79
N ARG A 123 -13.34 -27.66 14.83
CA ARG A 123 -12.96 -28.66 15.83
C ARG A 123 -12.53 -29.94 15.11
N HIS A 124 -11.51 -30.63 15.62
CA HIS A 124 -11.58 -32.07 15.87
C HIS A 124 -10.59 -32.43 16.97
N GLN A 125 -11.12 -33.16 17.96
CA GLN A 125 -10.39 -33.94 18.95
C GLN A 125 -9.42 -34.90 18.25
N TYR A 126 -8.29 -35.20 18.88
CA TYR A 126 -7.98 -36.53 19.44
C TYR A 126 -6.96 -36.35 20.55
#